data_AF-A0A7M7RBQ3-F1
#
_entry.id   AF-A0A7M7RBQ3-F1
#
_cell.length_a   1.000
_cell.length_b   1.000
_cell.length_c   1.000
_cell.angle_alpha   90.00
_cell.angle_beta   90.00
_cell.angle_gamma   90.00
#
_symmetry.space_group_name_H-M   'P 1'
#
loop_
_entity.id
_entity.type
_entity.pdbx_description
1 polymer ?
#
loop_
_entity_poly.entity_id
_entity_poly.type
_entity_poly.pdbx_seq_one_letter_code
_entity_poly.pdbx_strand_id
1 'polypeptide(L)'
;MLLAATIVFLALVRSRRFQLAIGTQYTWALLETDLVWMIGTGLLAVGIILVISSFFALGFYGTYLGDYFGILMEEKVTCFPFNIVGDPMYWGSVLEHLGIALQSASPSGLFLTAVVASMYIIAMQFEGPFTSKIYAEKALEESKKTK
;
A
#
# COMPACT_ATOMS: atom_id res chain seq x y z
N MET A 1 10.90 13.09 -9.58
CA MET A 1 11.89 12.03 -9.36
C MET A 1 12.48 12.04 -7.95
N LEU A 2 12.90 13.19 -7.39
CA LEU A 2 13.40 13.26 -6.02
C LEU A 2 12.40 12.71 -4.99
N LEU A 3 11.13 13.11 -5.05
CA LEU A 3 10.08 12.62 -4.13
C LEU A 3 9.91 11.09 -4.19
N ALA A 4 9.78 10.52 -5.39
CA ALA A 4 9.66 9.07 -5.56
C ALA A 4 10.87 8.33 -4.97
N ALA A 5 12.08 8.83 -5.21
CA ALA A 5 13.29 8.28 -4.61
C ALA A 5 13.27 8.38 -3.07
N THR A 6 12.78 9.50 -2.52
CA THR A 6 12.59 9.66 -1.07
C THR A 6 11.56 8.66 -0.52
N ILE A 7 10.43 8.46 -1.18
CA ILE A 7 9.39 7.50 -0.76
C ILE A 7 9.97 6.08 -0.73
N VAL A 8 10.63 5.67 -1.81
CA VAL A 8 11.27 4.35 -1.89
C VAL A 8 12.33 4.18 -0.82
N PHE A 9 13.19 5.19 -0.63
CA PHE A 9 14.23 5.15 0.40
C PHE A 9 13.63 5.01 1.80
N LEU A 10 12.63 5.83 2.15
CA LEU A 10 11.95 5.75 3.44
C LEU A 10 11.22 4.42 3.62
N ALA A 11 10.64 3.86 2.56
CA ALA A 11 10.01 2.54 2.60
C ALA A 11 11.03 1.43 2.91
N LEU A 12 12.23 1.48 2.30
CA LEU A 12 13.32 0.55 2.59
C LEU A 12 13.83 0.69 4.02
N VAL A 13 14.02 1.93 4.50
CA VAL A 13 14.43 2.20 5.89
C VAL A 13 13.39 1.66 6.86
N ARG A 14 12.10 1.95 6.64
CA ARG A 14 11.00 1.42 7.46
C ARG A 14 11.02 -0.10 7.49
N SER A 15 11.10 -0.75 6.34
CA SER A 15 11.09 -2.21 6.25
C SER A 15 12.27 -2.84 7.02
N ARG A 16 13.48 -2.27 6.87
CA ARG A 16 14.64 -2.70 7.64
C ARG A 16 14.47 -2.52 9.14
N ARG A 17 13.93 -1.37 9.58
CA ARG A 17 13.68 -1.10 11.00
C ARG A 17 12.60 -2.00 11.58
N PHE A 18 11.56 -2.30 10.80
CA PHE A 18 10.51 -3.25 11.17
C PHE A 18 11.10 -4.63 11.42
N GLN A 19 11.91 -5.15 10.48
CA GLN A 19 12.56 -6.46 10.64
C GLN A 19 13.49 -6.53 11.86
N LEU A 20 14.26 -5.47 12.13
CA LEU A 20 15.10 -5.39 13.32
C LEU A 20 14.27 -5.35 14.61
N ALA A 21 13.14 -4.65 14.60
CA ALA A 21 12.26 -4.56 15.75
C ALA A 21 11.59 -5.89 16.08
N ILE A 22 11.10 -6.63 15.07
CA ILE A 22 10.47 -7.93 15.32
C ILE A 22 11.48 -8.99 15.76
N GLY A 23 12.71 -8.98 15.22
CA GLY A 23 13.73 -9.99 15.53
C GLY A 23 14.39 -9.84 16.90
N THR A 24 14.17 -8.72 17.61
CA THR A 24 14.75 -8.45 18.94
C THR A 24 13.75 -8.58 20.08
N GLN A 25 12.48 -8.82 19.76
CA GLN A 25 11.38 -8.85 20.73
C GLN A 25 10.96 -10.28 21.06
N TYR A 26 10.24 -10.43 22.17
CA TYR A 26 9.70 -11.72 22.60
C TYR A 26 8.66 -12.25 21.59
N THR A 27 8.72 -13.56 21.31
CA THR A 27 7.74 -14.25 20.47
C THR A 27 6.57 -14.74 21.32
N TRP A 28 5.36 -14.74 20.76
CA TRP A 28 4.19 -15.22 21.47
C TRP A 28 3.89 -16.66 21.10
N ALA A 29 4.05 -17.57 22.06
CA ALA A 29 3.86 -19.01 21.88
C ALA A 29 2.52 -19.41 21.21
N LEU A 30 1.45 -18.63 21.39
CA LEU A 30 0.16 -18.88 20.72
C LEU A 30 0.21 -18.69 19.19
N LEU A 31 1.16 -17.88 18.71
CA LEU A 31 1.39 -17.63 17.29
C LEU A 31 2.42 -18.59 16.69
N GLU A 32 3.15 -19.35 17.51
CA GLU A 32 4.15 -20.33 17.09
C GLU A 32 3.50 -21.65 16.65
N THR A 33 2.60 -21.58 15.68
CA THR A 33 1.94 -22.75 15.09
C THR A 33 2.10 -22.76 13.58
N ASP A 34 2.21 -23.95 12.99
CA ASP A 34 2.33 -24.12 11.54
C ASP A 34 1.14 -23.47 10.80
N LEU A 35 -0.05 -23.53 11.39
CA LEU A 35 -1.24 -22.89 10.83
C LEU A 35 -1.07 -21.36 10.74
N VAL A 36 -0.58 -20.71 11.80
CA VAL A 36 -0.33 -19.26 11.81
C VAL A 36 0.74 -18.88 10.81
N TRP A 37 1.80 -19.68 10.70
CA TRP A 37 2.83 -19.46 9.69
C TRP A 37 2.28 -19.57 8.26
N MET A 38 1.44 -20.59 7.98
CA MET A 38 0.77 -20.75 6.69
C MET A 38 -0.17 -19.59 6.37
N ILE A 39 -0.95 -19.13 7.35
CA ILE A 39 -1.81 -17.93 7.21
C ILE A 39 -0.94 -16.72 6.87
N GLY A 40 0.17 -16.53 7.58
CA GLY A 40 1.12 -15.44 7.32
C GLY A 40 1.67 -15.47 5.89
N THR A 41 2.03 -16.65 5.39
CA THR A 41 2.46 -16.85 4.00
C THR A 41 1.37 -16.52 2.98
N GLY A 42 0.13 -16.93 3.25
CA GLY A 42 -1.02 -16.57 2.40
C GLY A 42 -1.24 -15.06 2.33
N LEU A 43 -1.20 -14.38 3.48
CA LEU A 43 -1.34 -12.92 3.55
C LEU A 43 -0.21 -12.21 2.80
N LEU A 44 1.04 -12.65 2.98
CA LEU A 44 2.20 -12.10 2.27
C LEU A 44 2.04 -12.24 0.75
N ALA A 45 1.62 -13.42 0.27
CA ALA A 45 1.39 -13.66 -1.16
C ALA A 45 0.30 -12.75 -1.74
N VAL A 46 -0.84 -12.63 -1.05
CA VAL A 46 -1.92 -11.71 -1.47
C VAL A 46 -1.43 -10.26 -1.45
N GLY A 47 -0.67 -9.87 -0.43
CA GLY A 47 -0.10 -8.53 -0.31
C GLY A 47 0.79 -8.17 -1.50
N ILE A 48 1.74 -9.05 -1.83
CA ILE A 48 2.64 -8.91 -2.97
C ILE A 48 1.87 -8.79 -4.29
N ILE A 49 0.85 -9.64 -4.50
CA ILE A 49 0.01 -9.58 -5.71
C ILE A 49 -0.67 -8.21 -5.81
N LEU A 50 -1.28 -7.72 -4.72
CA LEU A 50 -1.92 -6.40 -4.73
C LEU A 50 -0.92 -5.29 -5.04
N VAL A 51 0.23 -5.26 -4.38
CA VAL A 51 1.24 -4.20 -4.58
C VAL A 51 1.78 -4.21 -6.00
N ILE A 52 2.21 -5.38 -6.50
CA ILE A 52 2.83 -5.51 -7.83
C ILE A 52 1.80 -5.21 -8.92
N SER A 53 0.61 -5.78 -8.86
CA SER A 53 -0.42 -5.54 -9.87
C SER A 53 -0.88 -4.09 -9.88
N SER A 54 -0.97 -3.44 -8.71
CA SER A 54 -1.26 -2.00 -8.65
C SER A 54 -0.17 -1.16 -9.31
N PHE A 55 1.11 -1.48 -9.05
CA PHE A 55 2.23 -0.78 -9.65
C PHE A 55 2.23 -0.92 -11.17
N PHE A 56 1.92 -2.10 -11.71
CA PHE A 56 1.79 -2.29 -13.15
C PHE A 56 0.62 -1.50 -13.76
N ALA A 57 -0.50 -1.38 -13.04
CA ALA A 57 -1.66 -0.66 -13.52
C ALA A 57 -1.50 0.87 -13.47
N LEU A 58 -0.85 1.41 -12.42
CA LEU A 58 -0.59 2.85 -12.26
C LEU A 58 0.70 3.34 -12.94
N GLY A 59 1.67 2.45 -13.11
CA GLY A 59 3.03 2.81 -13.48
C GLY A 59 3.76 3.60 -12.41
N PHE A 60 4.97 4.05 -12.74
CA PHE A 60 5.85 4.75 -11.79
C PHE A 60 5.26 6.09 -11.31
N TYR A 61 4.77 6.93 -12.22
CA TYR A 61 4.24 8.25 -11.87
C TYR A 61 2.92 8.14 -11.10
N GLY A 62 2.00 7.27 -11.53
CA GLY A 62 0.74 7.06 -10.80
C GLY A 62 0.96 6.51 -9.40
N THR A 63 1.99 5.68 -9.20
CA THR A 63 2.32 5.12 -7.89
C THR A 63 2.92 6.15 -6.92
N TYR A 64 3.80 7.03 -7.41
CA TYR A 64 4.59 7.94 -6.57
C TYR A 64 4.08 9.39 -6.63
N LEU A 65 2.75 9.56 -6.48
CA LEU A 65 2.07 10.87 -6.32
C LEU A 65 2.28 11.80 -7.52
N GLY A 66 2.30 11.27 -8.74
CA GLY A 66 2.45 12.06 -9.97
C GLY A 66 1.30 13.05 -10.19
N ASP A 67 0.10 12.73 -9.71
CA ASP A 67 -1.09 13.57 -9.76
C ASP A 67 -0.92 14.88 -8.96
N TYR A 68 -0.21 14.87 -7.84
CA TYR A 68 0.17 16.08 -7.09
C TYR A 68 1.08 17.04 -7.88
N PHE A 69 1.73 16.56 -8.94
CA PHE A 69 2.56 17.36 -9.84
C PHE A 69 1.91 17.58 -11.21
N GLY A 70 0.61 17.29 -11.35
CA GLY A 70 -0.14 17.45 -12.60
C GLY A 70 0.13 16.37 -13.66
N ILE A 71 0.85 15.30 -13.31
CA ILE A 71 1.05 14.14 -14.19
C ILE A 71 -0.12 13.18 -13.98
N LEU A 72 -1.22 13.45 -14.67
CA LEU A 72 -2.43 12.63 -14.60
C LEU A 72 -2.44 11.55 -15.69
N MET A 73 -3.01 10.38 -15.38
CA MET A 73 -3.31 9.38 -16.40
C MET A 73 -4.48 9.85 -17.28
N GLU A 74 -4.65 9.22 -18.44
CA GLU A 74 -5.79 9.49 -19.33
C GLU A 74 -7.11 9.28 -18.59
N GLU A 75 -7.24 8.14 -17.93
CA GLU A 75 -8.42 7.77 -17.16
C GLU A 75 -8.02 7.20 -15.80
N LYS A 76 -8.94 7.25 -14.84
CA LYS A 76 -8.73 6.62 -13.54
C LYS A 76 -8.68 5.10 -13.73
N VAL A 77 -7.66 4.46 -13.18
CA VAL A 77 -7.49 3.00 -13.25
C VAL A 77 -8.65 2.30 -12.55
N THR A 78 -9.34 1.43 -13.29
CA THR A 78 -10.46 0.62 -12.80
C THR A 78 -10.24 -0.88 -12.99
N CYS A 79 -9.12 -1.30 -13.58
CA CYS A 79 -8.79 -2.72 -13.75
C CYS A 79 -8.24 -3.34 -12.45
N PHE A 80 -7.97 -4.65 -12.47
CA PHE A 80 -7.37 -5.33 -11.33
C PHE A 80 -6.05 -4.68 -10.89
N PRO A 81 -5.82 -4.45 -9.58
CA PRO A 81 -6.67 -4.84 -8.44
C PRO A 81 -7.68 -3.77 -7.96
N PHE A 82 -7.76 -2.61 -8.63
CA PHE A 82 -8.61 -1.48 -8.26
C PHE A 82 -10.12 -1.75 -8.41
N ASN A 83 -10.52 -2.77 -9.19
CA ASN A 83 -11.92 -3.22 -9.26
C ASN A 83 -12.37 -4.05 -8.05
N ILE A 84 -11.44 -4.58 -7.25
CA ILE A 84 -11.77 -5.47 -6.12
C ILE A 84 -11.70 -4.71 -4.80
N VAL A 85 -10.68 -3.87 -4.61
CA VAL A 85 -10.47 -3.13 -3.38
C VAL A 85 -9.97 -1.72 -3.71
N GLY A 86 -10.43 -0.73 -2.93
CA GLY A 86 -9.93 0.64 -3.02
C GLY A 86 -8.49 0.72 -2.52
N ASP A 87 -7.67 1.49 -3.23
CA ASP A 87 -6.26 1.77 -2.88
C ASP A 87 -5.45 0.49 -2.54
N PRO A 88 -5.44 -0.51 -3.45
CA PRO A 88 -4.91 -1.85 -3.23
C PRO A 88 -3.44 -1.90 -2.78
N MET A 89 -2.62 -0.90 -3.13
CA MET A 89 -1.25 -0.80 -2.65
C MET A 89 -1.14 -0.68 -1.13
N TYR A 90 -2.02 0.10 -0.51
CA TYR A 90 -2.00 0.31 0.93
C TYR A 90 -2.37 -0.97 1.66
N TRP A 91 -3.47 -1.61 1.25
CA TRP A 91 -3.88 -2.90 1.81
C TRP A 91 -2.87 -3.99 1.55
N GLY A 92 -2.30 -4.04 0.34
CA GLY A 92 -1.24 -4.97 -0.01
C GLY A 92 -0.04 -4.85 0.95
N SER A 93 0.42 -3.62 1.21
CA SER A 93 1.50 -3.39 2.17
C SER A 93 1.12 -3.76 3.62
N VAL A 94 -0.12 -3.53 4.05
CA VAL A 94 -0.59 -3.99 5.38
C VAL A 94 -0.53 -5.52 5.48
N LEU A 95 -1.00 -6.23 4.45
CA LEU A 95 -0.99 -7.68 4.41
C LEU A 95 0.43 -8.26 4.43
N GLU A 96 1.38 -7.61 3.75
CA GLU A 96 2.79 -8.00 3.81
C GLU A 96 3.36 -7.87 5.24
N HIS A 97 3.14 -6.73 5.92
CA HIS A 97 3.62 -6.54 7.30
C HIS A 97 2.94 -7.51 8.27
N LEU A 98 1.63 -7.74 8.10
CA LEU A 98 0.88 -8.70 8.90
C LEU A 98 1.40 -10.12 8.71
N GLY A 99 1.64 -10.53 7.45
CA GLY A 99 2.17 -11.83 7.11
C GLY A 99 3.53 -12.09 7.77
N ILE A 100 4.44 -11.12 7.68
CA ILE A 100 5.77 -11.19 8.33
C ILE A 100 5.64 -11.24 9.85
N ALA A 101 4.75 -10.44 10.44
CA ALA A 101 4.52 -10.43 11.89
C ALA A 101 4.01 -11.78 12.41
N LEU A 102 3.11 -12.43 11.66
CA LEU A 102 2.60 -13.77 12.00
C LEU A 102 3.66 -14.85 11.82
N GLN A 103 4.40 -14.85 10.71
CA GLN A 103 5.51 -15.79 10.49
C GLN A 103 6.60 -15.68 11.56
N SER A 104 6.80 -14.47 12.10
CA SER A 104 7.77 -14.20 13.16
C SER A 104 7.18 -14.36 14.57
N ALA A 105 5.92 -14.81 14.70
CA ALA A 105 5.18 -14.91 15.96
C ALA A 105 5.31 -13.65 16.85
N SER A 106 5.37 -12.46 16.25
CA SER A 106 5.85 -11.24 16.88
C SER A 106 4.70 -10.30 17.27
N PRO A 107 4.41 -10.11 18.58
CA PRO A 107 3.40 -9.17 19.05
C PRO A 107 3.72 -7.72 18.68
N SER A 108 5.00 -7.35 18.73
CA SER A 108 5.46 -6.03 18.29
C SER A 108 5.23 -5.85 16.79
N GLY A 109 5.43 -6.90 15.99
CA GLY A 109 5.08 -6.91 14.57
C GLY A 109 3.59 -6.66 14.32
N LEU A 110 2.71 -7.30 15.09
CA LEU A 110 1.26 -7.09 15.00
C LEU A 110 0.87 -5.65 15.37
N PHE A 111 1.44 -5.14 16.46
CA PHE A 111 1.22 -3.75 16.88
C PHE A 111 1.69 -2.75 15.82
N LEU A 112 2.93 -2.91 15.32
CA LEU A 112 3.48 -2.06 14.26
C LEU A 112 2.64 -2.14 12.98
N THR A 113 2.14 -3.31 12.63
CA THR A 113 1.22 -3.49 11.50
C THR A 113 -0.06 -2.68 11.70
N ALA A 114 -0.65 -2.70 12.89
CA ALA A 114 -1.84 -1.91 13.21
C ALA A 114 -1.57 -0.40 13.13
N VAL A 115 -0.39 0.05 13.57
CA VAL A 115 0.05 1.45 13.43
C VAL A 115 0.15 1.84 11.94
N VAL A 116 0.81 1.01 11.12
CA VAL A 116 0.93 1.26 9.67
C VAL A 116 -0.45 1.30 9.00
N ALA A 117 -1.33 0.35 9.31
CA ALA A 117 -2.69 0.32 8.79
C ALA A 117 -3.48 1.59 9.16
N SER A 118 -3.33 2.05 10.40
CA SER A 118 -3.98 3.30 10.86
C SER A 118 -3.49 4.52 10.08
N MET A 119 -2.18 4.63 9.86
CA MET A 119 -1.60 5.71 9.05
C MET A 119 -2.11 5.68 7.61
N TYR A 120 -2.26 4.50 7.03
CA TYR A 120 -2.77 4.34 5.67
C TYR A 120 -4.25 4.67 5.55
N ILE A 121 -5.07 4.27 6.52
CA ILE A 121 -6.49 4.67 6.56
C ILE A 121 -6.62 6.19 6.59
N ILE A 122 -5.78 6.87 7.39
CA ILE A 122 -5.75 8.32 7.43
C ILE A 122 -5.32 8.89 6.07
N ALA A 123 -4.25 8.37 5.45
CA ALA A 123 -3.77 8.83 4.15
C ALA A 123 -4.85 8.71 3.05
N MET A 124 -5.53 7.56 2.97
CA MET A 124 -6.60 7.31 1.99
C MET A 124 -7.76 8.30 2.12
N GLN A 125 -8.07 8.79 3.33
CA GLN A 125 -9.10 9.81 3.53
C GLN A 125 -8.75 11.16 2.89
N PHE A 126 -7.46 11.46 2.70
CA PHE A 126 -7.01 12.67 2.01
C PHE A 126 -6.81 12.43 0.51
N GLU A 127 -6.21 11.30 0.14
CA GLU A 127 -5.89 10.96 -1.24
C GLU A 127 -7.16 10.72 -2.08
N GLY A 128 -8.11 9.93 -1.57
CA GLY A 128 -9.33 9.59 -2.29
C GLY A 128 -10.13 10.79 -2.80
N PRO A 129 -10.47 11.79 -1.95
CA PRO A 129 -11.15 13.00 -2.37
C PRO A 129 -10.32 13.87 -3.33
N PHE A 130 -9.00 13.94 -3.10
CA PHE A 130 -8.09 14.72 -3.94
C PHE A 130 -8.04 14.17 -5.36
N THR A 131 -7.74 12.88 -5.52
CA THR A 131 -7.68 12.23 -6.83
C THR A 131 -9.02 12.31 -7.54
N SER A 132 -10.14 12.06 -6.83
CA SER A 132 -11.47 12.13 -7.43
C SER A 132 -11.81 13.53 -7.96
N LYS A 133 -11.41 14.58 -7.23
CA LYS A 133 -11.61 15.97 -7.66
C LYS A 133 -10.83 16.29 -8.93
N ILE A 134 -9.56 15.91 -9.01
CA ILE A 134 -8.71 16.23 -10.18
C ILE A 134 -9.21 15.53 -11.45
N TYR A 135 -9.60 14.25 -11.34
CA TYR A 135 -10.17 13.53 -12.48
C TYR A 135 -11.55 14.09 -12.90
N ALA A 136 -12.37 14.59 -11.96
CA ALA A 136 -13.62 15.25 -12.28
C ALA A 136 -13.40 16.59 -13.02
N GLU A 137 -12.43 17.39 -12.59
CA GLU A 137 -12.04 18.64 -13.24
C GLU A 137 -11.54 18.38 -14.68
N LYS A 138 -10.69 17.36 -14.87
CA LYS A 138 -10.21 16.95 -16.19
C LYS A 138 -11.36 16.56 -17.13
N ALA A 139 -12.29 15.72 -16.67
CA ALA A 139 -13.45 15.31 -17.46
C ALA A 139 -14.34 16.50 -17.87
N LEU A 140 -14.50 17.49 -16.98
CA LEU A 140 -15.22 18.73 -17.28
C LEU A 140 -14.50 19.56 -18.36
N GLU A 141 -13.17 19.68 -18.30
CA GLU A 141 -12.39 20.40 -19.31
C GLU A 141 -12.45 19.73 -20.68
N GLU A 142 -12.39 18.41 -20.73
CA GLU A 142 -12.52 17.65 -21.98
C GLU A 142 -13.91 17.85 -22.60
N SER A 143 -14.97 17.78 -21.79
CA SER A 143 -16.35 18.02 -22.27
C SER A 143 -16.56 19.43 -22.85
N LYS A 144 -15.82 20.43 -22.36
CA LYS A 144 -15.87 21.81 -22.88
C LYS A 144 -15.12 21.96 -24.20
N LYS A 145 -14.08 21.17 -24.45
CA LYS A 145 -13.31 21.19 -25.70
C LYS A 145 -14.03 20.47 -26.85
N THR A 146 -14.92 19.54 -26.52
CA THR A 146 -15.71 18.78 -27.51
C THR A 146 -17.00 19.52 -27.94
N LYS A 147 -17.39 20.60 -27.25
CA LYS A 147 -18.50 21.48 -27.63
C LYS A 147 -18.01 22.68 -28.44
#